data_AF-A0AA88IXG2-F1
#
_entry.id   AF-A0AA88IXG2-F1
#
_cell.length_a   1.000
_cell.length_b   1.000
_cell.length_c   1.000
_cell.angle_alpha   90.00
_cell.angle_beta   90.00
_cell.angle_gamma   90.00
#
_symmetry.space_group_name_H-M   'P 1'
#
loop_
_entity.id
_entity.type
_entity.pdbx_description
1 polymer ?
#
loop_
_entity_poly.entity_id
_entity_poly.type
_entity_poly.pdbx_seq_one_letter_code
_entity_poly.pdbx_strand_id
1 'polypeptide(L)'
;MQVMIKSCRDVNRFADCHLHQVDLLEIRWRELYPYVSKFVILESNTTFTGIPKPRFFASNRDRFALAEDKVVHDVFHSKIVSSGSRDDPLILERRQRIAMDRLIRRSGISYGDVLKMSDADEIPSPNTLKLLQWCDGLPKVMHLELRNYLYSFEFSVDYNSWRATAHIYCPQTRYHHSRQTDNLIFSDAGWHCSFCFRLIQDIVFKMTAYSHADRVRHKDFLNYSRIQRLICQGDDLFNLLPEEYTFKELTKKMGPIPRSASAVHLPTYLIKNAEELRFLLPGGYLRA
;
A
#
# COMPACT_ATOMS: atom_id res chain seq x y z
N MET A 1 -23.71 3.77 -37.25
CA MET A 1 -23.87 4.81 -36.21
C MET A 1 -22.53 4.94 -35.50
N GLN A 2 -21.74 5.93 -35.89
CA GLN A 2 -20.42 6.21 -35.32
C GLN A 2 -20.56 6.54 -33.83
N VAL A 3 -20.03 5.69 -32.97
CA VAL A 3 -19.55 6.17 -31.67
C VAL A 3 -18.07 6.47 -31.89
N MET A 4 -17.80 7.73 -32.21
CA MET A 4 -16.49 8.34 -32.00
C MET A 4 -16.05 8.00 -30.57
N ILE A 5 -15.05 7.14 -30.42
CA ILE A 5 -14.29 7.02 -29.18
C ILE A 5 -13.50 8.33 -29.07
N LYS A 6 -14.12 9.34 -28.44
CA LYS A 6 -13.43 10.57 -28.07
C LYS A 6 -12.30 10.17 -27.12
N SER A 7 -11.08 10.45 -27.55
CA SER A 7 -9.82 10.34 -26.82
C SER A 7 -9.91 10.95 -25.40
N CYS A 8 -10.33 10.17 -24.41
CA CYS A 8 -9.89 10.32 -23.02
C CYS A 8 -8.52 9.66 -22.95
N ARG A 9 -7.44 10.43 -22.82
CA ARG A 9 -6.07 9.90 -22.92
C ARG A 9 -5.85 8.75 -21.94
N ASP A 10 -5.57 7.58 -22.50
CA ASP A 10 -5.42 6.25 -21.89
C ASP A 10 -4.26 6.13 -20.90
N VAL A 11 -4.21 6.89 -19.81
CA VAL A 11 -3.02 6.82 -18.94
C VAL A 11 -3.29 6.92 -17.46
N ASN A 12 -3.52 5.74 -16.89
CA ASN A 12 -3.59 5.48 -15.46
C ASN A 12 -2.23 4.90 -15.02
N ARG A 13 -1.44 5.65 -14.25
CA ARG A 13 -0.12 5.18 -13.74
C ARG A 13 -0.09 5.06 -12.24
N PHE A 14 0.63 4.07 -11.73
CA PHE A 14 0.76 3.79 -10.31
C PHE A 14 2.21 3.84 -9.86
N ALA A 15 2.50 4.42 -8.70
CA ALA A 15 3.85 4.52 -8.15
C ALA A 15 3.95 3.81 -6.78
N ASP A 16 4.78 2.76 -6.67
CA ASP A 16 4.97 1.97 -5.44
C ASP A 16 6.40 2.10 -4.87
N CYS A 17 6.48 2.30 -3.55
CA CYS A 17 7.70 2.59 -2.80
C CYS A 17 8.06 1.45 -1.80
N HIS A 18 7.19 0.46 -1.55
CA HIS A 18 7.31 -0.47 -0.41
C HIS A 18 7.11 -1.95 -0.78
N LEU A 19 8.11 -2.56 -1.40
CA LEU A 19 8.03 -3.93 -1.94
C LEU A 19 8.50 -4.99 -0.93
N HIS A 20 7.69 -5.28 0.09
CA HIS A 20 7.88 -6.46 0.95
C HIS A 20 6.67 -7.39 0.95
N GLN A 21 5.49 -6.84 0.67
CA GLN A 21 4.22 -7.58 0.68
C GLN A 21 3.92 -8.11 -0.73
N VAL A 22 4.72 -9.07 -1.20
CA VAL A 22 4.62 -9.59 -2.59
C VAL A 22 3.22 -10.16 -2.88
N ASP A 23 2.59 -10.81 -1.89
CA ASP A 23 1.23 -11.37 -2.05
C ASP A 23 0.17 -10.27 -2.24
N LEU A 24 0.22 -9.18 -1.47
CA LEU A 24 -0.69 -8.03 -1.65
C LEU A 24 -0.40 -7.29 -2.95
N LEU A 25 0.88 -7.16 -3.32
CA LEU A 25 1.27 -6.59 -4.59
C LEU A 25 0.71 -7.40 -5.77
N GLU A 26 0.72 -8.73 -5.68
CA GLU A 26 0.12 -9.58 -6.70
C GLU A 26 -1.40 -9.38 -6.78
N ILE A 27 -2.12 -9.44 -5.64
CA ILE A 27 -3.56 -9.14 -5.60
C ILE A 27 -3.83 -7.79 -6.27
N ARG A 28 -3.09 -6.77 -5.84
CA ARG A 28 -3.16 -5.43 -6.39
C ARG A 28 -2.99 -5.44 -7.90
N TRP A 29 -1.94 -6.04 -8.44
CA TRP A 29 -1.69 -6.01 -9.87
C TRP A 29 -2.76 -6.73 -10.67
N ARG A 30 -3.25 -7.87 -10.17
CA ARG A 30 -4.32 -8.64 -10.79
C ARG A 30 -5.63 -7.84 -10.85
N GLU A 31 -5.95 -7.08 -9.80
CA GLU A 31 -7.12 -6.19 -9.79
C GLU A 31 -6.95 -4.97 -10.70
N LEU A 32 -5.76 -4.36 -10.70
CA LEU A 32 -5.52 -3.08 -11.37
C LEU A 32 -5.18 -3.24 -12.86
N TYR A 33 -4.59 -4.38 -13.27
CA TYR A 33 -4.00 -4.59 -14.61
C TYR A 33 -4.91 -4.18 -15.79
N PRO A 34 -6.23 -4.49 -15.80
CA PRO A 34 -7.10 -4.11 -16.91
C PRO A 34 -7.31 -2.60 -17.05
N TYR A 35 -7.09 -1.84 -15.98
CA TYR A 35 -7.47 -0.42 -15.86
C TYR A 35 -6.28 0.53 -15.83
N VAL A 36 -5.07 0.00 -15.97
CA VAL A 36 -3.83 0.77 -15.89
C VAL A 36 -3.01 0.60 -17.14
N SER A 37 -2.33 1.69 -17.48
CA SER A 37 -1.48 1.74 -18.66
C SER A 37 -0.04 1.44 -18.26
N LYS A 38 0.39 1.89 -17.07
CA LYS A 38 1.72 1.57 -16.53
C LYS A 38 1.72 1.35 -15.02
N PHE A 39 2.54 0.41 -14.58
CA PHE A 39 3.01 0.30 -13.20
C PHE A 39 4.40 0.91 -13.10
N VAL A 40 4.60 1.83 -12.17
CA VAL A 40 5.86 2.50 -11.89
C VAL A 40 6.34 2.05 -10.52
N ILE A 41 7.51 1.43 -10.45
CA ILE A 41 7.96 0.73 -9.25
C ILE A 41 9.37 1.20 -8.93
N LEU A 42 9.56 1.69 -7.71
CA LEU A 42 10.87 2.01 -7.20
C LEU A 42 11.23 1.06 -6.08
N GLU A 43 12.10 0.10 -6.38
CA GLU A 43 12.60 -0.84 -5.38
C GLU A 43 13.83 -0.27 -4.66
N SER A 44 13.95 -0.47 -3.36
CA SER A 44 15.16 -0.12 -2.60
C SER A 44 15.95 -1.38 -2.20
N ASN A 45 17.28 -1.29 -2.18
CA ASN A 45 18.17 -2.32 -1.65
C ASN A 45 18.46 -2.18 -0.14
N THR A 46 17.91 -1.15 0.51
CA THR A 46 17.96 -0.96 1.97
C THR A 46 16.58 -0.63 2.55
N THR A 47 16.38 -0.90 3.83
CA THR A 47 15.25 -0.39 4.62
C THR A 47 15.41 1.11 4.90
N PHE A 48 14.39 1.75 5.47
CA PHE A 48 14.52 3.13 5.97
C PHE A 48 15.36 3.22 7.24
N THR A 49 15.56 2.12 7.94
CA THR A 49 16.50 2.01 9.05
C THR A 49 17.94 1.69 8.59
N GLY A 50 18.19 1.64 7.28
CA GLY A 50 19.53 1.43 6.71
C GLY A 50 19.98 -0.04 6.65
N ILE A 51 19.11 -0.99 6.98
CA ILE A 51 19.38 -2.43 6.94
C ILE A 51 19.36 -2.90 5.47
N PRO A 52 20.38 -3.63 4.98
CA PRO A 52 20.35 -4.22 3.66
C PRO A 52 19.14 -5.16 3.51
N LYS A 53 18.47 -5.11 2.36
CA LYS A 53 17.34 -5.97 2.06
C LYS A 53 17.42 -6.54 0.65
N PRO A 54 16.90 -7.77 0.43
CA PRO A 54 16.81 -8.30 -0.92
C PRO A 54 15.83 -7.46 -1.75
N ARG A 55 16.00 -7.57 -3.06
CA ARG A 55 15.10 -6.99 -4.05
C ARG A 55 13.92 -7.94 -4.26
N PHE A 56 12.88 -7.82 -3.44
CA PHE A 56 11.68 -8.66 -3.46
C PHE A 56 10.98 -8.66 -4.81
N PHE A 57 10.78 -7.50 -5.45
CA PHE A 57 10.14 -7.45 -6.76
C PHE A 57 11.01 -8.10 -7.82
N ALA A 58 12.30 -7.74 -7.89
CA ALA A 58 13.21 -8.35 -8.86
C ALA A 58 13.34 -9.87 -8.68
N SER A 59 13.30 -10.37 -7.44
CA SER A 59 13.39 -11.82 -7.15
C SER A 59 12.09 -12.58 -7.42
N ASN A 60 10.96 -11.87 -7.53
CA ASN A 60 9.63 -12.45 -7.77
C ASN A 60 9.05 -12.01 -9.13
N ARG A 61 9.90 -11.58 -10.06
CA ARG A 61 9.47 -10.94 -11.32
C ARG A 61 8.55 -11.83 -12.15
N ASP A 62 8.74 -13.15 -12.09
CA ASP A 62 7.92 -14.14 -12.79
C ASP A 62 6.44 -14.11 -12.35
N ARG A 63 6.14 -13.79 -11.08
CA ARG A 63 4.75 -13.62 -10.59
C ARG A 63 4.02 -12.47 -11.27
N PHE A 64 4.77 -11.52 -11.83
CA PHE A 64 4.28 -10.29 -12.43
C PHE A 64 4.39 -10.27 -13.96
N ALA A 65 4.74 -11.40 -14.59
CA ALA A 65 4.96 -11.51 -16.03
C ALA A 65 3.77 -11.03 -16.87
N LEU A 66 2.53 -11.12 -16.35
CA LEU A 66 1.32 -10.64 -17.02
C LEU A 66 1.35 -9.14 -17.36
N ALA A 67 2.11 -8.35 -16.60
CA ALA A 67 2.16 -6.90 -16.71
C ALA A 67 3.53 -6.38 -17.12
N GLU A 68 4.43 -7.27 -17.53
CA GLU A 68 5.81 -6.95 -17.91
C GLU A 68 5.88 -5.80 -18.94
N ASP A 69 4.94 -5.77 -19.89
CA ASP A 69 4.81 -4.73 -20.92
C ASP A 69 4.39 -3.35 -20.36
N LYS A 70 3.78 -3.33 -19.17
CA LYS A 70 3.29 -2.13 -18.48
C LYS A 70 4.24 -1.64 -17.39
N VAL A 71 5.33 -2.35 -17.09
CA VAL A 71 6.19 -2.03 -15.94
C VAL A 71 7.31 -1.05 -16.31
N VAL A 72 7.45 -0.02 -15.49
CA VAL A 72 8.61 0.87 -15.42
C VAL A 72 9.23 0.69 -14.04
N HIS A 73 10.36 0.00 -14.00
CA HIS A 73 11.03 -0.37 -12.76
C HIS A 73 12.41 0.30 -12.66
N ASP A 74 12.75 0.83 -11.49
CA ASP A 74 14.09 1.33 -11.17
C ASP A 74 14.45 0.97 -9.73
N VAL A 75 15.75 1.00 -9.43
CA VAL A 75 16.29 0.63 -8.13
C VAL A 75 16.92 1.84 -7.45
N PHE A 76 16.36 2.24 -6.33
CA PHE A 76 16.94 3.22 -5.43
C PHE A 76 18.05 2.58 -4.60
N HIS A 77 19.26 3.11 -4.76
CA HIS A 77 20.42 2.69 -3.98
C HIS A 77 20.66 3.71 -2.86
N SER A 78 20.46 3.29 -1.62
CA SER A 78 20.84 4.10 -0.45
C SER A 78 22.25 3.78 0.00
N LYS A 79 22.87 4.70 0.75
CA LYS A 79 24.10 4.39 1.48
C LYS A 79 23.76 3.36 2.57
N ILE A 80 24.46 2.23 2.56
CA ILE A 80 24.41 1.28 3.67
C ILE A 80 25.05 1.98 4.87
N VAL A 81 24.24 2.17 5.90
CA VAL A 81 24.71 2.80 7.12
C VAL A 81 25.38 1.72 7.96
N SER A 82 26.69 1.85 8.22
CA SER A 82 27.38 1.04 9.21
C SER A 82 26.73 1.25 10.59
N SER A 83 26.51 0.16 11.31
CA SER A 83 25.85 0.13 12.63
C SER A 83 26.40 1.22 13.55
N GLY A 84 25.66 2.31 13.73
CA GLY A 84 26.07 3.42 14.60
C GLY A 84 25.60 4.80 14.20
N SER A 85 25.42 5.13 12.92
CA SER A 85 24.80 6.41 12.53
C SER A 85 23.28 6.25 12.45
N ARG A 86 22.56 6.95 13.32
CA ARG A 86 21.09 7.01 13.28
C ARG A 86 20.70 8.10 12.28
N ASP A 87 20.83 7.82 10.98
CA ASP A 87 20.12 8.64 10.01
C ASP A 87 18.62 8.47 10.28
N ASP A 88 17.90 9.59 10.41
CA ASP A 88 16.46 9.58 10.62
C ASP A 88 15.79 8.82 9.45
N PRO A 89 15.02 7.74 9.72
CA PRO A 89 14.33 6.98 8.68
C PRO A 89 13.48 7.83 7.73
N LEU A 90 12.94 8.96 8.22
CA LEU A 90 12.17 9.91 7.41
C LEU A 90 13.02 10.61 6.35
N ILE A 91 14.33 10.77 6.57
CA ILE A 91 15.26 11.32 5.57
C ILE A 91 15.43 10.34 4.41
N LEU A 92 15.60 9.04 4.70
CA LEU A 92 15.70 8.01 3.67
C LEU A 92 14.39 7.88 2.88
N GLU A 93 13.26 7.91 3.57
CA GLU A 93 11.94 7.96 2.93
C GLU A 93 11.82 9.16 1.99
N ARG A 94 12.20 10.37 2.44
CA ARG A 94 12.18 11.58 1.59
C ARG A 94 13.07 11.44 0.36
N ARG A 95 14.27 10.87 0.50
CA ARG A 95 15.18 10.62 -0.64
C ARG A 95 14.58 9.62 -1.63
N GLN A 96 13.92 8.57 -1.14
CA GLN A 96 13.23 7.60 -1.99
C GLN A 96 12.05 8.24 -2.74
N ARG A 97 11.26 9.11 -2.09
CA ARG A 97 10.20 9.90 -2.74
C ARG A 97 10.74 10.81 -3.86
N ILE A 98 11.89 11.45 -3.65
CA ILE A 98 12.56 12.24 -4.69
C ILE A 98 13.05 11.38 -5.86
N ALA A 99 13.53 10.16 -5.59
CA ALA A 99 13.88 9.22 -6.64
C ALA A 99 12.64 8.75 -7.42
N MET A 100 11.52 8.56 -6.74
CA MET A 100 10.24 8.21 -7.36
C MET A 100 9.77 9.31 -8.33
N ASP A 101 9.91 10.59 -7.99
CA ASP A 101 9.62 11.69 -8.92
C ASP A 101 10.40 11.57 -10.24
N ARG A 102 11.68 11.18 -10.15
CA ARG A 102 12.57 11.04 -11.32
C ARG A 102 12.09 9.86 -12.18
N LEU A 103 11.72 8.76 -11.55
CA LEU A 103 11.19 7.58 -12.22
C LEU A 103 9.85 7.87 -12.92
N ILE A 104 8.93 8.55 -12.23
CA ILE A 104 7.64 8.98 -12.79
C ILE A 104 7.86 9.81 -14.06
N ARG A 105 8.74 10.83 -14.01
CA ARG A 105 9.07 11.66 -15.19
C ARG A 105 9.61 10.84 -16.36
N ARG A 106 10.45 9.83 -16.09
CA ARG A 106 11.05 8.95 -17.11
C ARG A 106 10.13 7.83 -17.56
N SER A 107 9.02 7.58 -16.87
CA SER A 107 8.05 6.55 -17.26
C SER A 107 7.36 6.87 -18.59
N GLY A 108 7.46 8.11 -19.08
CA GLY A 108 6.78 8.64 -20.27
C GLY A 108 5.40 9.23 -19.95
N ILE A 109 5.18 9.71 -18.73
CA ILE A 109 3.91 10.27 -18.27
C ILE A 109 3.72 11.65 -18.89
N SER A 110 2.49 11.98 -19.28
CA SER A 110 2.13 13.21 -19.98
C SER A 110 1.27 14.11 -19.11
N TYR A 111 1.32 15.42 -19.40
CA TYR A 111 0.43 16.38 -18.78
C TYR A 111 -1.04 15.98 -19.01
N GLY A 112 -1.82 15.95 -17.92
CA GLY A 112 -3.23 15.54 -17.93
C GLY A 112 -3.47 14.06 -17.61
N ASP A 113 -2.43 13.22 -17.57
CA ASP A 113 -2.56 11.82 -17.18
C ASP A 113 -3.00 11.69 -15.71
N VAL A 114 -3.70 10.60 -15.38
CA VAL A 114 -4.08 10.31 -13.99
C VAL A 114 -2.97 9.51 -13.31
N LEU A 115 -2.22 10.16 -12.43
CA LEU A 115 -1.19 9.56 -11.61
C LEU A 115 -1.76 9.19 -10.24
N LYS A 116 -1.69 7.91 -9.90
CA LYS A 116 -2.13 7.40 -8.59
C LYS A 116 -0.94 7.04 -7.74
N MET A 117 -0.93 7.56 -6.52
CA MET A 117 0.15 7.40 -5.56
C MET A 117 -0.38 6.63 -4.37
N SER A 118 0.22 5.48 -4.08
CA SER A 118 -0.27 4.57 -3.05
C SER A 118 0.77 3.50 -2.77
N ASP A 119 0.78 2.96 -1.56
CA ASP A 119 1.67 1.87 -1.16
C ASP A 119 1.19 0.50 -1.64
N ALA A 120 2.07 -0.51 -1.65
CA ALA A 120 1.77 -1.87 -2.11
C ALA A 120 0.51 -2.49 -1.45
N ASP A 121 0.26 -2.17 -0.18
CA ASP A 121 -0.88 -2.64 0.62
C ASP A 121 -2.16 -1.80 0.45
N GLU A 122 -2.13 -0.74 -0.35
CA GLU A 122 -3.28 0.11 -0.69
C GLU A 122 -3.80 -0.24 -2.09
N ILE A 123 -4.92 -0.95 -2.18
CA ILE A 123 -5.47 -1.51 -3.42
C ILE A 123 -6.74 -0.75 -3.80
N PRO A 124 -6.68 0.23 -4.72
CA PRO A 124 -7.88 0.85 -5.27
C PRO A 124 -8.79 -0.18 -5.96
N SER A 125 -10.10 -0.05 -5.79
CA SER A 125 -11.05 -0.99 -6.37
C SER A 125 -11.16 -0.82 -7.89
N PRO A 126 -11.50 -1.89 -8.64
CA PRO A 126 -11.82 -1.78 -10.06
C PRO A 126 -12.88 -0.72 -10.38
N ASN A 127 -13.88 -0.56 -9.51
CA ASN A 127 -14.95 0.44 -9.68
C ASN A 127 -14.40 1.87 -9.59
N THR A 128 -13.52 2.12 -8.61
CA THR A 128 -12.81 3.39 -8.47
C THR A 128 -11.99 3.71 -9.72
N LEU A 129 -11.28 2.72 -10.27
CA LEU A 129 -10.48 2.93 -11.48
C LEU A 129 -11.33 3.24 -12.70
N LYS A 130 -12.44 2.52 -12.89
CA LYS A 130 -13.38 2.79 -13.99
C LYS A 130 -13.91 4.21 -13.91
N LEU A 131 -14.27 4.66 -12.70
CA LEU A 131 -14.73 6.02 -12.48
C LEU A 131 -13.62 7.04 -12.81
N LEU A 132 -12.39 6.81 -12.36
CA LEU A 132 -11.24 7.66 -12.72
C LEU A 132 -10.92 7.63 -14.22
N GLN A 133 -11.29 6.58 -14.96
CA GLN A 133 -11.11 6.51 -16.41
C GLN A 133 -12.23 7.20 -17.20
N TRP A 134 -13.46 7.16 -16.69
CA TRP A 134 -14.64 7.58 -17.44
C TRP A 134 -15.17 8.97 -17.07
N CYS A 135 -14.79 9.49 -15.90
CA CYS A 135 -15.23 10.82 -15.48
C CYS A 135 -14.37 11.94 -16.07
N ASP A 136 -15.02 12.90 -16.71
CA ASP A 136 -14.44 14.19 -17.05
C ASP A 136 -14.38 15.10 -15.81
N GLY A 137 -13.47 16.08 -15.83
CA GLY A 137 -13.43 17.13 -14.80
C GLY A 137 -12.96 16.64 -13.42
N LEU A 138 -12.17 15.56 -13.38
CA LEU A 138 -11.55 15.11 -12.14
C LEU A 138 -10.79 16.26 -11.45
N PRO A 139 -10.91 16.40 -10.12
CA PRO A 139 -10.11 17.34 -9.36
C PRO A 139 -8.62 17.12 -9.57
N LYS A 140 -7.83 18.19 -9.47
CA LYS A 140 -6.37 18.12 -9.62
C LYS A 140 -5.71 17.12 -8.66
N VAL A 141 -6.23 17.05 -7.43
CA VAL A 141 -5.80 16.11 -6.38
C VAL A 141 -7.05 15.62 -5.65
N MET A 142 -7.13 14.31 -5.44
CA MET A 142 -8.21 13.64 -4.72
C MET A 142 -7.64 12.53 -3.86
N HIS A 143 -8.03 12.48 -2.59
CA HIS A 143 -7.71 11.37 -1.69
C HIS A 143 -8.66 10.20 -1.95
N LEU A 144 -8.16 8.97 -1.83
CA LEU A 144 -8.92 7.74 -1.96
C LEU A 144 -9.11 7.14 -0.58
N GLU A 145 -10.35 7.08 -0.10
CA GLU A 145 -10.70 6.48 1.19
C GLU A 145 -10.78 4.96 1.05
N LEU A 146 -9.81 4.26 1.58
CA LEU A 146 -9.72 2.82 1.55
C LEU A 146 -10.23 2.23 2.86
N ARG A 147 -10.92 1.09 2.75
CA ARG A 147 -11.29 0.26 3.90
C ARG A 147 -10.02 -0.28 4.57
N ASN A 148 -9.83 0.04 5.84
CA ASN A 148 -8.61 -0.26 6.56
C ASN A 148 -8.72 -1.62 7.27
N TYR A 149 -7.78 -2.50 6.97
CA TYR A 149 -7.68 -3.86 7.54
C TYR A 149 -6.32 -4.04 8.22
N LEU A 150 -6.30 -4.88 9.25
CA LEU A 150 -5.08 -5.22 9.97
C LEU A 150 -4.86 -6.74 9.98
N TYR A 151 -3.66 -7.19 9.65
CA TYR A 151 -3.25 -8.60 9.58
C TYR A 151 -3.92 -9.44 8.49
N SER A 152 -5.21 -9.27 8.23
CA SER A 152 -5.99 -9.96 7.21
C SER A 152 -7.30 -9.22 6.94
N PHE A 153 -8.05 -9.62 5.91
CA PHE A 153 -9.37 -9.06 5.63
C PHE A 153 -10.46 -9.49 6.65
N GLU A 154 -10.10 -10.31 7.64
CA GLU A 154 -10.95 -10.64 8.79
C GLU A 154 -11.11 -9.45 9.77
N PHE A 155 -10.07 -8.62 9.92
CA PHE A 155 -10.04 -7.54 10.92
C PHE A 155 -10.23 -6.18 10.25
N SER A 156 -11.50 -5.81 10.02
CA SER A 156 -11.88 -4.49 9.52
C SER A 156 -11.79 -3.45 10.63
N VAL A 157 -10.89 -2.48 10.49
CA VAL A 157 -10.64 -1.44 11.50
C VAL A 157 -11.63 -0.29 11.33
N ASP A 158 -11.59 0.38 10.18
CA ASP A 158 -12.36 1.57 9.87
C ASP A 158 -12.28 1.93 8.36
N TYR A 159 -12.77 3.12 8.01
CA TYR A 159 -12.69 3.71 6.67
C TYR A 159 -11.71 4.89 6.64
N ASN A 160 -10.71 4.96 7.53
CA ASN A 160 -9.86 6.15 7.68
C ASN A 160 -8.53 6.08 6.93
N SER A 161 -8.38 5.15 5.97
CA SER A 161 -7.14 5.07 5.17
C SER A 161 -7.25 5.93 3.90
N TRP A 162 -6.88 7.20 4.00
CA TRP A 162 -7.04 8.19 2.92
C TRP A 162 -5.72 8.63 2.26
N ARG A 163 -4.57 8.06 2.63
CA ARG A 163 -3.24 8.54 2.16
C ARG A 163 -3.00 8.32 0.67
N ALA A 164 -3.61 7.28 0.09
CA ALA A 164 -3.63 7.07 -1.35
C ALA A 164 -4.30 8.24 -2.07
N THR A 165 -3.73 8.68 -3.19
CA THR A 165 -4.27 9.81 -3.97
C THR A 165 -4.33 9.51 -5.47
N ALA A 166 -5.26 10.19 -6.14
CA ALA A 166 -5.28 10.35 -7.59
C ALA A 166 -5.00 11.81 -7.95
N HIS A 167 -4.09 12.01 -8.90
CA HIS A 167 -3.62 13.31 -9.36
C HIS A 167 -3.81 13.46 -10.85
N ILE A 168 -4.28 14.62 -11.30
CA ILE A 168 -4.04 15.06 -12.67
C ILE A 168 -2.59 15.53 -12.74
N TYR A 169 -1.78 14.78 -13.49
CA TYR A 169 -0.35 14.99 -13.58
C TYR A 169 -0.01 16.29 -14.30
N CYS A 170 0.90 17.06 -13.70
CA CYS A 170 1.63 18.13 -14.36
C CYS A 170 3.13 18.02 -14.02
N PRO A 171 4.03 18.70 -14.75
CA PRO A 171 5.48 18.61 -14.48
C PRO A 171 5.91 18.97 -13.05
N GLN A 172 5.09 19.73 -12.34
CA GLN A 172 5.30 20.12 -10.94
C GLN A 172 4.76 19.08 -9.94
N THR A 173 3.98 18.09 -10.37
CA THR A 173 3.46 17.03 -9.51
C THR A 173 4.61 16.24 -8.88
N ARG A 174 4.56 16.08 -7.56
CA ARG A 174 5.54 15.37 -6.74
C ARG A 174 4.87 14.17 -6.09
N TYR A 175 5.61 13.08 -5.97
CA TYR A 175 5.17 11.91 -5.24
C TYR A 175 5.05 12.25 -3.75
N HIS A 176 3.85 12.16 -3.22
CA HIS A 176 3.56 12.44 -1.82
C HIS A 176 2.46 11.50 -1.31
N HIS A 177 2.63 10.99 -0.11
CA HIS A 177 1.73 10.02 0.52
C HIS A 177 1.46 10.49 1.96
N SER A 178 0.77 11.62 2.04
CA SER A 178 0.26 12.26 3.26
C SER A 178 -0.91 13.14 2.84
N ARG A 179 -1.49 13.89 3.78
CA ARG A 179 -2.56 14.84 3.47
C ARG A 179 -2.08 15.89 2.47
N GLN A 180 -2.81 16.07 1.38
CA GLN A 180 -2.52 17.03 0.32
C GLN A 180 -3.69 17.99 0.05
N THR A 181 -4.91 17.59 0.39
CA THR A 181 -6.11 18.43 0.30
C THR A 181 -7.06 18.12 1.44
N ASP A 182 -7.83 19.12 1.85
CA ASP A 182 -8.74 19.03 3.00
C ASP A 182 -10.18 18.68 2.59
N ASN A 183 -10.51 18.83 1.30
CA ASN A 183 -11.91 18.98 0.89
C ASN A 183 -12.40 17.87 -0.05
N LEU A 184 -11.53 16.99 -0.55
CA LEU A 184 -11.88 16.03 -1.60
C LEU A 184 -11.35 14.63 -1.28
N ILE A 185 -12.23 13.83 -0.68
CA ILE A 185 -12.03 12.42 -0.39
C ILE A 185 -13.07 11.64 -1.18
N PHE A 186 -12.63 10.67 -1.97
CA PHE A 186 -13.49 9.73 -2.67
C PHE A 186 -13.72 8.50 -1.79
N SER A 187 -14.93 8.36 -1.29
CA SER A 187 -15.31 7.29 -0.37
C SER A 187 -15.35 5.91 -1.03
N ASP A 188 -15.11 4.87 -0.21
CA ASP A 188 -15.15 3.46 -0.61
C ASP A 188 -14.30 3.14 -1.85
N ALA A 189 -13.08 3.67 -1.85
CA ALA A 189 -12.18 3.65 -3.00
C ALA A 189 -11.39 2.33 -3.17
N GLY A 190 -11.54 1.37 -2.25
CA GLY A 190 -10.81 0.11 -2.23
C GLY A 190 -10.39 -0.31 -0.83
N TRP A 191 -9.22 -0.93 -0.73
CA TRP A 191 -8.77 -1.61 0.47
C TRP A 191 -7.35 -1.20 0.86
N HIS A 192 -7.07 -1.13 2.15
CA HIS A 192 -5.73 -0.98 2.70
C HIS A 192 -5.51 -2.08 3.74
N CYS A 193 -4.50 -2.92 3.57
CA CYS A 193 -4.26 -4.08 4.45
C CYS A 193 -2.90 -3.98 5.14
N SER A 194 -2.87 -3.41 6.34
CA SER A 194 -1.65 -3.23 7.12
C SER A 194 -1.21 -4.53 7.79
N PHE A 195 0.10 -4.81 7.74
CA PHE A 195 0.71 -6.01 8.34
C PHE A 195 0.12 -7.34 7.87
N CYS A 196 -0.38 -7.37 6.63
CA CYS A 196 -1.02 -8.53 6.03
C CYS A 196 0.00 -9.48 5.39
N PHE A 197 0.85 -10.08 6.23
CA PHE A 197 1.93 -10.99 5.83
C PHE A 197 1.59 -12.44 6.13
N ARG A 198 2.19 -13.35 5.33
CA ARG A 198 2.08 -14.81 5.51
C ARG A 198 2.92 -15.31 6.70
N LEU A 199 4.11 -14.73 6.90
CA LEU A 199 5.08 -15.20 7.89
C LEU A 199 5.28 -14.18 9.01
N ILE A 200 5.49 -14.65 10.24
CA ILE A 200 5.76 -13.75 11.39
C ILE A 200 7.07 -12.98 11.18
N GLN A 201 8.07 -13.63 10.56
CA GLN A 201 9.36 -13.00 10.28
C GLN A 201 9.21 -11.73 9.43
N ASP A 202 8.25 -11.69 8.49
CA ASP A 202 8.03 -10.54 7.62
C ASP A 202 7.35 -9.38 8.39
N ILE A 203 6.53 -9.73 9.39
CA ILE A 203 5.93 -8.77 10.33
C ILE A 203 7.03 -8.13 11.17
N VAL A 204 7.89 -8.94 11.79
CA VAL A 204 9.06 -8.48 12.56
C VAL A 204 9.98 -7.63 11.69
N PHE A 205 10.20 -8.04 10.45
CA PHE A 205 10.96 -7.28 9.48
C PHE A 205 10.32 -5.91 9.23
N LYS A 206 9.02 -5.82 8.88
CA LYS A 206 8.33 -4.53 8.66
C LYS A 206 8.42 -3.64 9.91
N MET A 207 8.18 -4.20 11.09
CA MET A 207 8.24 -3.48 12.38
C MET A 207 9.60 -2.81 12.62
N THR A 208 10.70 -3.38 12.12
CA THR A 208 12.07 -2.87 12.31
C THR A 208 12.65 -2.14 11.10
N ALA A 209 11.96 -2.16 9.96
CA ALA A 209 12.47 -1.67 8.68
C ALA A 209 11.88 -0.33 8.21
N TYR A 210 10.60 -0.09 8.48
CA TYR A 210 9.89 1.10 8.00
C TYR A 210 10.18 2.36 8.82
N SER A 211 9.66 3.50 8.38
CA SER A 211 10.01 4.81 8.94
C SER A 211 9.54 5.00 10.38
N HIS A 212 8.56 4.20 10.83
CA HIS A 212 8.09 4.19 12.21
C HIS A 212 8.62 3.00 13.04
N ALA A 213 9.85 2.56 12.77
CA ALA A 213 10.52 1.52 13.55
C ALA A 213 10.71 1.91 15.04
N ASP A 214 10.65 3.20 15.36
CA ASP A 214 10.65 3.76 16.72
C ASP A 214 9.49 3.26 17.59
N ARG A 215 8.39 2.81 16.98
CA ARG A 215 7.25 2.21 17.70
C ARG A 215 7.61 0.90 18.41
N VAL A 216 8.70 0.24 18.02
CA VAL A 216 9.26 -0.92 18.72
C VAL A 216 10.03 -0.44 19.96
N ARG A 217 9.30 -0.19 21.05
CA ARG A 217 9.85 0.35 22.30
C ARG A 217 10.61 -0.69 23.14
N HIS A 218 10.24 -1.97 23.03
CA HIS A 218 10.83 -3.07 23.80
C HIS A 218 11.12 -4.26 22.89
N LYS A 219 12.20 -5.01 23.19
CA LYS A 219 12.57 -6.21 22.42
C LYS A 219 11.47 -7.27 22.41
N ASP A 220 10.68 -7.34 23.47
CA ASP A 220 9.55 -8.27 23.58
C ASP A 220 8.48 -8.03 22.52
N PHE A 221 8.42 -6.84 21.92
CA PHE A 221 7.49 -6.57 20.82
C PHE A 221 7.82 -7.41 19.58
N LEU A 222 9.08 -7.84 19.44
CA LEU A 222 9.57 -8.67 18.35
C LEU A 222 9.48 -10.17 18.67
N ASN A 223 8.92 -10.56 19.82
CA ASN A 223 8.74 -11.96 20.18
C ASN A 223 7.66 -12.60 19.30
N TYR A 224 8.02 -13.69 18.62
CA TYR A 224 7.16 -14.35 17.63
C TYR A 224 5.87 -14.89 18.25
N SER A 225 5.94 -15.53 19.42
CA SER A 225 4.77 -16.06 20.13
C SER A 225 3.84 -14.95 20.63
N ARG A 226 4.39 -13.80 21.03
CA ARG A 226 3.59 -12.60 21.35
C ARG A 226 2.88 -12.09 20.10
N ILE A 227 3.61 -11.88 19.01
CA ILE A 227 3.06 -11.38 17.74
C ILE A 227 1.94 -12.31 17.24
N GLN A 228 2.18 -13.62 17.22
CA GLN A 228 1.17 -14.61 16.81
C GLN A 228 -0.12 -14.48 17.62
N ARG A 229 -0.01 -14.38 18.94
CA ARG A 229 -1.17 -14.24 19.84
C ARG A 229 -1.93 -12.93 19.57
N LEU A 230 -1.25 -11.80 19.41
CA LEU A 230 -1.90 -10.52 19.11
C LEU A 230 -2.61 -10.54 17.76
N ILE A 231 -2.01 -11.15 16.73
CA ILE A 231 -2.63 -11.36 15.42
C ILE A 231 -3.90 -12.20 15.55
N CYS A 232 -3.84 -13.31 16.31
CA CYS A 232 -5.01 -14.13 16.57
C CYS A 232 -6.12 -13.32 17.24
N GLN A 233 -5.77 -12.46 18.19
CA GLN A 233 -6.74 -11.68 18.96
C GLN A 233 -7.28 -10.47 18.18
N GLY A 234 -6.55 -9.95 17.20
CA GLY A 234 -6.84 -8.68 16.55
C GLY A 234 -6.38 -7.47 17.36
N ASP A 235 -5.39 -7.65 18.24
CA ASP A 235 -4.84 -6.61 19.12
C ASP A 235 -3.69 -5.83 18.45
N ASP A 236 -3.38 -4.65 18.95
CA ASP A 236 -2.30 -3.79 18.43
C ASP A 236 -0.89 -4.34 18.73
N LEU A 237 -0.02 -4.41 17.70
CA LEU A 237 1.36 -4.91 17.84
C LEU A 237 2.22 -4.07 18.80
N PHE A 238 1.94 -2.77 18.89
CA PHE A 238 2.80 -1.75 19.51
C PHE A 238 2.27 -1.24 20.87
N ASN A 239 1.14 -1.78 21.33
CA ASN A 239 0.38 -1.29 22.49
C ASN A 239 0.13 0.23 22.41
N LEU A 240 -0.27 0.72 21.23
CA LEU A 240 -0.67 2.11 21.01
C LEU A 240 -2.17 2.27 21.24
N LEU A 241 -2.56 3.46 21.68
CA LEU A 241 -3.98 3.84 21.71
C LEU A 241 -4.44 4.21 20.29
N PRO A 242 -5.72 3.99 19.95
CA PRO A 242 -6.29 4.49 18.71
C PRO A 242 -6.10 6.01 18.58
N GLU A 243 -5.71 6.46 17.38
CA GLU A 243 -5.55 7.90 17.07
C GLU A 243 -6.93 8.53 16.82
N GLU A 244 -7.68 8.82 17.88
CA GLU A 244 -9.03 9.37 17.82
C GLU A 244 -9.17 10.73 18.52
N TYR A 245 -9.98 11.61 17.95
CA TYR A 245 -10.18 12.98 18.43
C TYR A 245 -11.44 13.17 19.29
N THR A 246 -12.19 12.10 19.55
CA THR A 246 -13.34 12.11 20.46
C THR A 246 -13.31 10.91 21.40
N PHE A 247 -13.75 11.08 22.66
CA PHE A 247 -13.81 9.97 23.63
C PHE A 247 -14.73 8.84 23.17
N LYS A 248 -15.80 9.17 22.44
CA LYS A 248 -16.74 8.19 21.89
C LYS A 248 -16.03 7.26 20.90
N GLU A 249 -15.34 7.82 19.91
CA GLU A 249 -14.63 7.01 18.91
C GLU A 249 -13.41 6.31 19.52
N LEU A 250 -12.69 6.96 20.44
CA LEU A 250 -11.61 6.32 21.20
C LEU A 250 -12.11 5.06 21.91
N THR A 251 -13.19 5.19 22.70
CA THR A 251 -13.77 4.07 23.47
C THR A 251 -14.25 2.95 22.55
N LYS A 252 -14.84 3.30 21.40
CA LYS A 252 -15.34 2.33 20.40
C LYS A 252 -14.20 1.55 19.74
N LYS A 253 -13.02 2.15 19.59
CA LYS A 253 -11.84 1.52 18.98
C LYS A 253 -10.86 0.92 20.00
N MET A 254 -11.14 1.01 21.30
CA MET A 254 -10.30 0.35 22.29
C MET A 254 -10.52 -1.17 22.27
N GLY A 255 -9.43 -1.90 22.49
CA GLY A 255 -9.44 -3.36 22.57
C GLY A 255 -9.23 -4.03 21.21
N PRO A 256 -9.47 -5.35 21.13
CA PRO A 256 -9.23 -6.12 19.92
C PRO A 256 -10.21 -5.76 18.81
N ILE A 257 -9.72 -5.76 17.57
CA ILE A 257 -10.55 -5.49 16.38
C ILE A 257 -11.55 -6.63 16.20
N PRO A 258 -12.86 -6.33 16.02
CA PRO A 258 -13.87 -7.34 15.76
C PRO A 258 -13.56 -8.14 14.48
N ARG A 259 -13.74 -9.46 14.57
CA ARG A 259 -13.60 -10.37 13.43
C ARG A 259 -14.82 -10.29 12.53
N SER A 260 -14.60 -10.31 11.22
CA SER A 260 -15.62 -10.41 10.19
C SER A 260 -15.42 -11.67 9.38
N ALA A 261 -16.47 -12.47 9.24
CA ALA A 261 -16.48 -13.62 8.32
C ALA A 261 -16.94 -13.25 6.90
N SER A 262 -17.17 -11.96 6.62
CA SER A 262 -17.69 -11.50 5.34
C SER A 262 -16.60 -11.51 4.26
N ALA A 263 -16.88 -12.21 3.16
CA ALA A 263 -16.11 -12.12 1.92
C ALA A 263 -16.69 -11.09 0.93
N VAL A 264 -17.73 -10.37 1.33
CA VAL A 264 -18.41 -9.41 0.44
C VAL A 264 -17.53 -8.18 0.25
N HIS A 265 -17.41 -7.73 -1.00
CA HIS A 265 -16.56 -6.60 -1.38
C HIS A 265 -15.08 -6.79 -1.06
N LEU A 266 -14.54 -8.01 -1.09
CA LEU A 266 -13.10 -8.24 -1.06
C LEU A 266 -12.53 -8.30 -2.50
N PRO A 267 -11.20 -8.17 -2.69
CA PRO A 267 -10.57 -8.32 -3.99
C PRO A 267 -10.97 -9.63 -4.68
N THR A 268 -11.31 -9.57 -5.96
CA THR A 268 -11.75 -10.74 -6.75
C THR A 268 -10.65 -11.80 -6.84
N TYR A 269 -9.40 -11.39 -7.04
CA TYR A 269 -8.24 -12.27 -7.10
C TYR A 269 -8.01 -12.99 -5.77
N LEU A 270 -8.22 -12.31 -4.65
CA LEU A 270 -8.13 -12.92 -3.32
C LEU A 270 -9.16 -14.05 -3.17
N ILE A 271 -10.43 -13.79 -3.51
CA ILE A 271 -11.50 -14.78 -3.38
C ILE A 271 -11.28 -15.98 -4.30
N LYS A 272 -10.81 -15.75 -5.54
CA LYS A 272 -10.52 -16.84 -6.50
C LYS A 272 -9.34 -17.72 -6.08
N ASN A 273 -8.40 -17.21 -5.29
CA ASN A 273 -7.21 -17.92 -4.83
C ASN A 273 -7.21 -18.09 -3.30
N ALA A 274 -8.39 -18.31 -2.72
CA ALA A 274 -8.61 -18.35 -1.28
C ALA A 274 -7.80 -19.44 -0.55
N GLU A 275 -7.44 -20.54 -1.22
CA GLU A 275 -6.61 -21.61 -0.64
C GLU A 275 -5.16 -21.14 -0.45
N GLU A 276 -4.54 -20.56 -1.48
CA GLU A 276 -3.16 -20.06 -1.42
C GLU A 276 -3.04 -18.82 -0.51
N LEU A 277 -4.05 -17.96 -0.54
CA LEU A 277 -4.13 -16.71 0.21
C LEU A 277 -4.97 -16.85 1.49
N ARG A 278 -5.13 -18.09 2.01
CA ARG A 278 -5.95 -18.40 3.19
C ARG A 278 -5.62 -17.53 4.39
N PHE A 279 -4.34 -17.17 4.53
CA PHE A 279 -3.79 -16.35 5.60
C PHE A 279 -4.39 -14.93 5.64
N LEU A 280 -4.95 -14.44 4.52
CA LEU A 280 -5.63 -13.15 4.41
C LEU A 280 -7.15 -13.24 4.67
N LEU A 281 -7.69 -14.43 4.91
CA LEU A 281 -9.13 -14.70 5.02
C LEU A 281 -9.51 -15.22 6.41
N PRO A 282 -10.81 -15.17 6.79
CA PRO A 282 -11.26 -15.49 8.15
C PRO A 282 -10.83 -16.87 8.65
N GLY A 283 -10.13 -16.95 9.78
CA GLY A 283 -9.59 -18.20 10.32
C GLY A 283 -8.18 -18.55 9.82
N GLY A 284 -7.58 -17.73 8.95
CA GLY A 284 -6.20 -17.85 8.50
C GLY A 284 -5.17 -17.21 9.42
N TYR A 285 -5.48 -16.98 10.69
CA TYR A 285 -4.66 -16.17 11.60
C TYR A 285 -3.34 -16.81 12.04
N LEU A 286 -3.20 -18.14 11.93
CA LEU A 286 -1.94 -18.82 12.21
C LEU A 286 -0.94 -18.50 11.10
N ARG A 287 0.19 -17.89 11.49
CA ARG A 287 1.30 -17.55 10.61
C ARG A 287 2.40 -18.59 10.79
N ALA A 288 3.07 -18.91 9.69
CA ALA A 288 4.27 -19.74 9.73
C ALA A 288 5.49 -18.93 10.20
#